data_AF-A0A7S3SKT4-F1
#
_entry.id   AF-A0A7S3SKT4-F1
#
_cell.length_a   1.000
_cell.length_b   1.000
_cell.length_c   1.000
_cell.angle_alpha   90.00
_cell.angle_beta   90.00
_cell.angle_gamma   90.00
#
_symmetry.space_group_name_H-M   'P 1'
#
loop_
_entity.id
_entity.type
_entity.pdbx_description
1 polymer ?
#
loop_
_entity_poly.entity_id
_entity_poly.type
_entity_poly.pdbx_seq_one_letter_code
_entity_poly.pdbx_strand_id
1 'polypeptide(L)'
;VKTKGGKDRGLSPSADAAAEELDPNRSAALTEVRKQGTKCKLTLKEVIPDVSEFAQDQHGSRYLQSKLDDATPEEKQAVFDIILPESPSLASDAFGNFVVQQFFDIGTVDQRKALVNQLLSKLISLSNETHGCRVVQKAIQHV
;
A
#
# COMPACT_ATOMS: atom_id res chain seq x y z
N VAL A 1 13.09 -42.87 27.66
CA VAL A 1 12.69 -41.58 28.29
C VAL A 1 12.35 -40.59 27.18
N LYS A 2 11.07 -40.15 27.15
CA LYS A 2 10.38 -39.00 26.48
C LYS A 2 11.18 -38.15 25.47
N THR A 3 10.85 -38.11 24.17
CA THR A 3 9.80 -37.33 23.44
C THR A 3 9.88 -35.79 23.48
N LYS A 4 9.98 -35.19 22.28
CA LYS A 4 9.17 -34.07 21.69
C LYS A 4 10.03 -33.37 20.63
N GLY A 5 9.64 -33.20 19.37
CA GLY A 5 8.30 -32.98 18.82
C GLY A 5 8.23 -31.53 18.35
N GLY A 6 8.76 -31.26 17.15
CA GLY A 6 8.62 -29.97 16.47
C GLY A 6 7.14 -29.72 16.20
N LYS A 7 6.62 -28.60 16.71
CA LYS A 7 5.23 -28.21 16.57
C LYS A 7 5.17 -27.11 15.52
N ASP A 8 4.86 -27.51 14.28
CA ASP A 8 4.32 -26.64 13.26
C ASP A 8 3.17 -25.84 13.86
N ARG A 9 3.42 -24.55 14.12
CA ARG A 9 2.36 -23.60 14.45
C ARG A 9 1.70 -23.21 13.14
N GLY A 10 0.79 -24.07 12.67
CA GLY A 10 -0.26 -23.64 11.76
C GLY A 10 -0.99 -22.48 12.41
N LEU A 11 -0.89 -21.30 11.79
CA LEU A 11 -1.73 -20.16 12.17
C LEU A 11 -3.17 -20.57 11.89
N SER A 12 -3.93 -20.87 12.94
CA SER A 12 -5.38 -20.86 12.87
C SER A 12 -5.83 -19.48 12.38
N PRO A 13 -6.82 -19.37 11.47
CA PRO A 13 -7.38 -18.08 11.12
C PRO A 13 -7.88 -17.41 12.41
N SER A 14 -7.38 -16.21 12.71
CA SER A 14 -7.91 -15.39 13.81
C SER A 14 -9.40 -15.13 13.55
N ALA A 15 -10.21 -15.06 14.61
CA ALA A 15 -11.60 -14.62 14.53
C ALA A 15 -11.76 -13.24 13.85
N ASP A 16 -10.69 -12.43 13.84
CA ASP A 16 -10.62 -11.15 13.10
C ASP A 16 -10.77 -11.32 11.58
N ALA A 17 -10.27 -12.43 11.01
CA ALA A 17 -10.34 -12.66 9.56
C ALA A 17 -11.78 -12.90 9.07
N ALA A 18 -12.66 -13.42 9.94
CA ALA A 18 -14.08 -13.60 9.63
C ALA A 18 -14.89 -12.31 9.83
N ALA A 19 -14.43 -11.39 10.69
CA ALA A 19 -15.08 -10.11 10.94
C ALA A 19 -14.76 -9.06 9.85
N GLU A 20 -13.60 -9.16 9.19
CA GLU A 20 -13.23 -8.26 8.09
C GLU A 20 -14.07 -8.47 6.81
N GLU A 21 -14.80 -9.58 6.66
CA GLU A 21 -15.59 -9.90 5.44
C GLU A 21 -16.85 -9.04 5.27
N LEU A 22 -17.29 -8.30 6.29
CA LEU A 22 -18.57 -7.57 6.30
C LEU A 22 -18.40 -6.05 6.49
N ASP A 23 -17.42 -5.44 5.82
CA ASP A 23 -17.40 -3.97 5.69
C ASP A 23 -18.36 -3.53 4.56
N PRO A 24 -19.51 -2.92 4.86
CA PRO A 24 -20.48 -2.50 3.85
C PRO A 24 -19.98 -1.34 2.97
N ASN A 25 -18.89 -0.67 3.36
CA ASN A 25 -18.31 0.43 2.60
C ASN A 25 -17.20 -0.04 1.65
N ARG A 26 -16.88 -1.33 1.64
CA ARG A 26 -15.79 -1.86 0.81
C ARG A 26 -16.17 -1.89 -0.67
N SER A 27 -15.28 -1.44 -1.55
CA SER A 27 -15.52 -1.54 -2.99
C SER A 27 -15.62 -3.01 -3.45
N ALA A 28 -16.40 -3.24 -4.51
CA ALA A 28 -16.50 -4.56 -5.12
C ALA A 28 -15.13 -5.04 -5.66
N ALA A 29 -14.33 -4.10 -6.18
CA ALA A 29 -12.99 -4.36 -6.67
C ALA A 29 -12.05 -4.83 -5.53
N LEU A 30 -12.06 -4.15 -4.38
CA LEU A 30 -11.23 -4.57 -3.25
C LEU A 30 -11.66 -5.91 -2.68
N THR A 31 -12.97 -6.16 -2.62
CA THR A 31 -13.51 -7.46 -2.20
C THR A 31 -13.01 -8.60 -3.10
N GLU A 32 -12.98 -8.38 -4.41
CA GLU A 32 -12.45 -9.36 -5.37
C GLU A 32 -10.95 -9.59 -5.17
N VAL A 33 -10.16 -8.52 -4.97
CA VAL A 33 -8.72 -8.61 -4.72
C VAL A 33 -8.42 -9.33 -3.41
N ARG A 34 -9.19 -9.13 -2.35
CA ARG A 34 -9.01 -9.87 -1.09
C ARG A 34 -9.29 -11.37 -1.26
N LYS A 35 -10.30 -11.74 -2.05
CA LYS A 35 -10.64 -13.15 -2.33
C LYS A 35 -9.61 -13.85 -3.22
N GLN A 36 -9.08 -13.16 -4.22
CA GLN A 36 -8.22 -13.76 -5.25
C GLN A 36 -6.72 -13.46 -5.06
N GLY A 37 -6.38 -12.48 -4.23
CA GLY A 37 -5.02 -11.99 -4.01
C GLY A 37 -4.34 -11.58 -5.31
N THR A 38 -3.09 -12.01 -5.48
CA THR A 38 -2.28 -11.73 -6.68
C THR A 38 -2.79 -12.43 -7.95
N LYS A 39 -3.75 -13.37 -7.85
CA LYS A 39 -4.39 -14.00 -9.00
C LYS A 39 -5.56 -13.18 -9.55
N CYS A 40 -5.89 -12.05 -8.91
CA CYS A 40 -6.97 -11.19 -9.35
C CYS A 40 -6.73 -10.68 -10.79
N LYS A 41 -7.75 -10.85 -11.63
CA LYS A 41 -7.69 -10.48 -13.06
C LYS A 41 -7.99 -9.02 -13.33
N LEU A 42 -8.43 -8.27 -12.33
CA LEU A 42 -8.65 -6.84 -12.47
C LEU A 42 -7.39 -6.16 -13.01
N THR A 43 -7.62 -5.18 -13.87
CA THR A 43 -6.60 -4.27 -14.40
C THR A 43 -6.41 -3.10 -13.46
N LEU A 44 -5.29 -2.39 -13.58
CA LEU A 44 -5.05 -1.20 -12.79
C LEU A 44 -6.14 -0.15 -13.04
N LYS A 45 -6.58 0.00 -14.30
CA LYS A 45 -7.67 0.92 -14.69
C LYS A 45 -8.98 0.65 -13.97
N GLU A 46 -9.33 -0.61 -13.76
CA GLU A 46 -10.57 -0.99 -13.07
C GLU A 46 -10.54 -0.65 -11.58
N VAL A 47 -9.36 -0.53 -10.97
CA VAL A 47 -9.22 -0.21 -9.54
C VAL A 47 -8.87 1.25 -9.27
N ILE A 48 -8.56 2.05 -10.31
CA ILE A 48 -8.24 3.48 -10.18
C ILE A 48 -9.24 4.24 -9.28
N PRO A 49 -10.57 4.05 -9.44
CA PRO A 49 -11.55 4.77 -8.60
C PRO A 49 -11.42 4.51 -7.10
N ASP A 50 -10.86 3.36 -6.71
CA ASP A 50 -10.78 2.87 -5.34
C ASP A 50 -9.33 2.85 -4.81
N VAL A 51 -8.40 3.54 -5.47
CA VAL A 51 -6.95 3.51 -5.15
C VAL A 51 -6.65 3.87 -3.70
N SER A 52 -7.31 4.89 -3.14
CA SER A 52 -7.09 5.31 -1.75
C SER A 52 -7.47 4.19 -0.77
N GLU A 53 -8.61 3.54 -1.01
CA GLU A 53 -9.07 2.38 -0.22
C GLU A 53 -8.09 1.21 -0.34
N PHE A 54 -7.66 0.90 -1.57
CA PHE A 54 -6.69 -0.17 -1.82
C PHE A 54 -5.36 0.08 -1.12
N ALA A 55 -4.84 1.31 -1.15
CA ALA A 55 -3.55 1.64 -0.55
C ALA A 55 -3.54 1.39 0.98
N GLN A 56 -4.69 1.55 1.65
CA GLN A 56 -4.85 1.34 3.08
C GLN A 56 -5.25 -0.09 3.45
N ASP A 57 -5.49 -0.96 2.47
CA ASP A 57 -5.79 -2.37 2.69
C ASP A 57 -4.54 -3.24 2.52
N GLN A 58 -4.41 -4.31 3.32
CA GLN A 58 -3.28 -5.23 3.25
C GLN A 58 -3.13 -5.90 1.86
N HIS A 59 -4.23 -6.38 1.29
CA HIS A 59 -4.24 -7.07 0.00
C HIS A 59 -4.26 -6.07 -1.15
N GLY A 60 -5.02 -4.98 -1.01
CA GLY A 60 -5.07 -3.86 -1.94
C GLY A 60 -3.69 -3.23 -2.17
N SER A 61 -2.95 -2.91 -1.09
CA SER A 61 -1.63 -2.28 -1.18
C SER A 61 -0.62 -3.19 -1.89
N ARG A 62 -0.66 -4.50 -1.58
CA ARG A 62 0.18 -5.49 -2.28
C ARG A 62 -0.17 -5.62 -3.76
N TYR A 63 -1.45 -5.61 -4.08
CA TYR A 63 -1.93 -5.64 -5.45
C TYR A 63 -1.47 -4.39 -6.23
N LEU A 64 -1.63 -3.20 -5.65
CA LEU A 64 -1.18 -1.94 -6.27
C LEU A 64 0.32 -1.95 -6.55
N GLN A 65 1.15 -2.35 -5.58
CA GLN A 65 2.60 -2.47 -5.76
C GLN A 65 2.94 -3.35 -6.98
N SER A 66 2.33 -4.54 -7.06
CA SER A 66 2.55 -5.47 -8.17
C SER A 66 2.10 -4.93 -9.51
N LYS A 67 0.96 -4.21 -9.57
CA LYS A 67 0.46 -3.65 -10.83
C LYS A 67 1.26 -2.44 -11.28
N LEU A 68 1.78 -1.66 -10.33
CA LEU A 68 2.57 -0.46 -10.62
C LEU A 68 3.93 -0.77 -11.24
N ASP A 69 4.54 -1.93 -11.00
CA ASP A 69 5.82 -2.27 -11.63
C ASP A 69 5.70 -2.28 -13.17
N ASP A 70 4.65 -2.93 -13.69
CA ASP A 70 4.42 -3.14 -15.12
C ASP A 70 3.44 -2.13 -15.77
N ALA A 71 2.92 -1.18 -14.99
CA ALA A 71 1.93 -0.20 -15.46
C ALA A 71 2.50 0.79 -16.49
N THR A 72 1.64 1.28 -17.38
CA THR A 72 2.03 2.35 -18.32
C THR A 72 2.27 3.68 -17.60
N PRO A 73 3.03 4.62 -18.17
CA PRO A 73 3.21 5.95 -17.58
C PRO A 73 1.90 6.67 -17.28
N GLU A 74 0.88 6.52 -18.13
CA GLU A 74 -0.45 7.12 -17.97
C GLU A 74 -1.19 6.52 -16.77
N GLU A 75 -1.12 5.21 -16.59
CA GLU A 75 -1.72 4.53 -15.43
C GLU A 75 -1.01 4.91 -14.13
N LYS A 76 0.33 4.97 -14.15
CA LYS A 76 1.12 5.44 -13.00
C LYS A 76 0.75 6.86 -12.62
N GLN A 77 0.58 7.74 -13.60
CA GLN A 77 0.18 9.12 -13.36
C GLN A 77 -1.23 9.20 -12.76
N ALA A 78 -2.19 8.44 -13.28
CA ALA A 78 -3.55 8.44 -12.74
C ALA A 78 -3.61 7.97 -11.28
N VAL A 79 -2.84 6.93 -10.92
CA VAL A 79 -2.71 6.50 -9.52
C VAL A 79 -1.99 7.57 -8.68
N PHE A 80 -0.94 8.17 -9.23
CA PHE A 80 -0.17 9.20 -8.53
C PHE A 80 -1.01 10.43 -8.17
N ASP A 81 -1.88 10.88 -9.09
CA ASP A 81 -2.74 12.06 -8.88
C ASP A 81 -3.71 11.87 -7.70
N ILE A 82 -4.11 10.62 -7.42
CA ILE A 82 -4.96 10.24 -6.28
C ILE A 82 -4.12 10.14 -5.00
N ILE A 83 -2.94 9.50 -5.07
CA ILE A 83 -2.07 9.25 -3.91
C ILE A 83 -1.41 10.53 -3.40
N LEU A 84 -1.01 11.45 -4.28
CA LEU A 84 -0.25 12.65 -3.93
C LEU A 84 -0.89 13.49 -2.80
N PRO A 85 -2.16 13.90 -2.87
CA PRO A 85 -2.79 14.69 -1.80
C PRO A 85 -2.93 13.91 -0.47
N GLU A 86 -3.06 12.59 -0.53
CA GLU A 86 -3.20 11.73 0.65
C GLU A 86 -1.86 11.21 1.19
N SER A 87 -0.76 11.49 0.47
CA SER A 87 0.56 10.90 0.72
C SER A 87 1.08 11.09 2.15
N PRO A 88 0.83 12.20 2.88
CA PRO A 88 1.25 12.31 4.27
C PRO A 88 0.50 11.34 5.20
N SER A 89 -0.78 11.09 4.96
CA SER A 89 -1.57 10.14 5.75
C SER A 89 -1.20 8.70 5.40
N LEU A 90 -1.02 8.41 4.12
CA LEU A 90 -0.59 7.09 3.65
C LEU A 90 0.82 6.75 4.12
N ALA A 91 1.72 7.72 4.25
CA ALA A 91 3.07 7.49 4.76
C ALA A 91 3.08 6.99 6.21
N SER A 92 2.12 7.45 7.02
CA SER A 92 1.92 7.01 8.41
C SER A 92 1.17 5.67 8.52
N ASP A 93 0.44 5.28 7.46
CA ASP A 93 -0.41 4.10 7.45
C ASP A 93 0.38 2.78 7.41
N ALA A 94 -0.16 1.73 8.02
CA ALA A 94 0.49 0.42 8.11
C ALA A 94 0.71 -0.26 6.74
N PHE A 95 -0.12 0.04 5.74
CA PHE A 95 -0.06 -0.51 4.40
C PHE A 95 0.17 0.55 3.31
N GLY A 96 -0.35 1.75 3.50
CA GLY A 96 -0.20 2.88 2.56
C GLY A 96 1.25 3.30 2.36
N ASN A 97 2.09 3.15 3.40
CA ASN A 97 3.50 3.54 3.34
C ASN A 97 4.25 2.82 2.22
N PHE A 98 3.86 1.60 1.87
CA PHE A 98 4.50 0.83 0.81
C PHE A 98 4.18 1.40 -0.58
N VAL A 99 2.96 1.89 -0.81
CA VAL A 99 2.57 2.53 -2.08
C VAL A 99 3.32 3.85 -2.26
N VAL A 100 3.46 4.65 -1.19
CA VAL A 100 4.25 5.89 -1.25
C VAL A 100 5.73 5.60 -1.52
N GLN A 101 6.30 4.59 -0.87
CA GLN A 101 7.69 4.15 -1.14
C GLN A 101 7.87 3.66 -2.57
N GLN A 102 6.90 2.94 -3.13
CA GLN A 102 6.93 2.47 -4.52
C GLN A 102 7.08 3.64 -5.48
N PHE A 103 6.35 4.75 -5.30
CA PHE A 103 6.51 5.93 -6.15
C PHE A 103 7.86 6.64 -6.02
N PHE A 104 8.59 6.46 -4.91
CA PHE A 104 10.00 6.88 -4.87
C PHE A 104 10.88 6.01 -5.76
N ASP A 105 10.65 4.69 -5.80
CA ASP A 105 11.41 3.75 -6.61
C ASP A 105 11.16 3.91 -8.12
N ILE A 106 9.88 3.94 -8.53
CA ILE A 106 9.51 3.88 -9.95
C ILE A 106 9.09 5.24 -10.55
N GLY A 107 8.88 6.25 -9.70
CA GLY A 107 8.34 7.54 -10.13
C GLY A 107 9.33 8.36 -10.95
N THR A 108 8.81 9.35 -11.66
CA THR A 108 9.65 10.35 -12.35
C THR A 108 10.31 11.29 -11.33
N VAL A 109 11.30 12.06 -11.77
CA VAL A 109 11.95 13.10 -10.94
C VAL A 109 10.91 14.11 -10.43
N ASP A 110 9.95 14.49 -11.26
CA ASP A 110 8.94 15.48 -10.89
C ASP A 110 7.92 14.91 -9.90
N GLN A 111 7.50 13.65 -10.07
CA GLN A 111 6.66 12.94 -9.11
C GLN A 111 7.34 12.82 -7.74
N ARG A 112 8.62 12.45 -7.70
CA ARG A 112 9.40 12.40 -6.46
C ARG A 112 9.48 13.76 -5.76
N LYS A 113 9.77 14.82 -6.50
CA LYS A 113 9.81 16.19 -5.96
C LYS A 113 8.44 16.61 -5.40
N ALA A 114 7.36 16.31 -6.12
CA ALA A 114 6.01 16.60 -5.66
C ALA A 114 5.67 15.84 -4.36
N LEU A 115 6.04 14.56 -4.25
CA LEU A 115 5.89 13.78 -3.01
C LEU A 115 6.68 14.40 -1.86
N VAL A 116 7.96 14.73 -2.07
CA VAL A 116 8.78 15.38 -1.04
C VAL A 116 8.10 16.65 -0.55
N ASN A 117 7.67 17.52 -1.47
CA ASN A 117 6.99 18.77 -1.14
C ASN A 117 5.73 18.55 -0.29
N GLN A 118 4.94 17.51 -0.58
CA GLN A 118 3.77 17.16 0.25
C GLN A 118 4.18 16.69 1.65
N LEU A 119 5.20 15.84 1.74
CA LEU A 119 5.66 15.25 3.01
C LEU A 119 6.39 16.27 3.90
N LEU A 120 6.97 17.35 3.35
CA LEU A 120 7.68 18.39 4.11
C LEU A 120 6.84 18.97 5.25
N SER A 121 5.53 19.12 5.04
CA SER A 121 4.59 19.65 6.04
C SER A 121 4.52 18.82 7.33
N LYS A 122 4.85 17.52 7.26
CA LYS A 122 4.80 16.57 8.38
C LYS A 122 6.13 15.85 8.61
N LEU A 123 7.23 16.32 8.03
CA LEU A 123 8.51 15.60 8.00
C LEU A 123 8.99 15.17 9.39
N ILE A 124 8.92 16.08 10.38
CA ILE A 124 9.35 15.78 11.75
C ILE A 124 8.45 14.72 12.40
N SER A 125 7.13 14.81 12.22
CA SER A 125 6.19 13.80 12.73
C SER A 125 6.46 12.44 12.09
N LEU A 126 6.50 12.39 10.76
CA LEU A 126 6.75 11.16 9.99
C LEU A 126 8.08 10.50 10.40
N SER A 127 9.13 11.29 10.64
CA SER A 127 10.45 10.76 11.05
C SER A 127 10.42 9.98 12.36
N ASN A 128 9.45 10.25 13.24
CA ASN A 128 9.29 9.60 14.53
C ASN A 128 8.26 8.46 14.53
N GLU A 129 7.58 8.22 13.41
CA GLU A 129 6.57 7.19 13.27
C GLU A 129 7.15 5.86 12.77
N THR A 130 6.57 4.75 13.20
CA THR A 130 6.99 3.38 12.81
C THR A 130 7.01 3.16 11.30
N HIS A 131 6.03 3.72 10.59
CA HIS A 131 5.88 3.60 9.14
C HIS A 131 6.44 4.82 8.42
N GLY A 132 6.11 6.03 8.90
CA GLY A 132 6.55 7.29 8.30
C GLY A 132 8.06 7.41 8.16
N CYS A 133 8.84 6.91 9.13
CA CYS A 133 10.30 7.04 9.08
C CYS A 133 10.92 6.31 7.88
N ARG A 134 10.28 5.22 7.43
CA ARG A 134 10.72 4.45 6.25
C ARG A 134 10.52 5.26 4.97
N VAL A 135 9.38 5.95 4.87
CA VAL A 135 9.08 6.84 3.74
C VAL A 135 10.06 8.01 3.70
N VAL A 136 10.37 8.62 4.86
CA VAL A 136 11.35 9.71 4.95
C VAL A 136 12.75 9.23 4.53
N GLN A 137 13.19 8.07 5.00
CA GLN A 137 14.47 7.49 4.58
C GLN A 137 14.50 7.23 3.07
N LYS A 138 13.40 6.72 2.51
CA LYS A 138 13.27 6.48 1.07
C LYS A 138 13.36 7.78 0.27
N ALA A 139 12.70 8.85 0.74
CA ALA A 139 12.77 10.15 0.12
C ALA A 139 14.22 10.66 0.04
N ILE A 140 14.98 10.58 1.14
CA ILE A 140 16.39 11.01 1.21
C ILE A 140 17.28 10.26 0.19
N GLN A 141 16.99 9.00 -0.10
CA GLN A 141 17.76 8.20 -1.05
C GLN A 141 17.51 8.57 -2.52
N HIS A 142 16.42 9.28 -2.83
CA HIS A 142 15.97 9.52 -4.20
C HIS A 142 15.83 11.02 -4.55
N VAL A 143 16.27 11.91 -3.66
CA VAL A 143 16.37 13.36 -3.89
C VAL A 143 17.75 13.79 -4.34
#